data_AF-A0A844HND6-F1
#
_entry.id   AF-A0A844HND6-F1
#
_cell.length_a   1.000
_cell.length_b   1.000
_cell.length_c   1.000
_cell.angle_alpha   90.00
_cell.angle_beta   90.00
_cell.angle_gamma   90.00
#
_symmetry.space_group_name_H-M   'P 1'
#
loop_
_entity.id
_entity.type
_entity.pdbx_description
1 polymer ?
#
loop_
_entity_poly.entity_id
_entity_poly.type
_entity_poly.pdbx_seq_one_letter_code
_entity_poly.pdbx_strand_id
1 'polypeptide(L)' 'MRTPSLPLDQVAIKAARDIIANPEQAAAVPASVRLLAFKVAASAFGFTVIQRRRPATGRGNKR' A
#
# COMPACT_ATOMS: atom_id res chain seq x y z
N MET A 1 13.16 9.31 -14.28
CA MET A 1 12.76 9.52 -12.87
C MET A 1 13.22 8.33 -12.06
N ARG A 2 14.28 8.46 -11.25
CA ARG A 2 14.64 7.45 -10.24
C ARG A 2 13.72 7.70 -9.05
N THR A 3 12.77 6.80 -8.82
CA THR A 3 12.01 6.79 -7.56
C THR A 3 13.02 6.63 -6.42
N PRO A 4 13.07 7.55 -5.44
CA PRO A 4 13.94 7.38 -4.30
C PRO A 4 13.54 6.09 -3.60
N SER A 5 14.45 5.11 -3.57
CA SER A 5 14.27 3.91 -2.78
C SER A 5 14.33 4.36 -1.32
N LEU A 6 13.16 4.46 -0.68
CA LEU A 6 13.10 4.57 0.78
C LEU A 6 13.91 3.40 1.36
N PRO A 7 14.76 3.63 2.37
CA PRO A 7 15.46 2.52 3.02
C PRO A 7 14.40 1.52 3.49
N LEU A 8 14.47 0.31 2.93
CA LEU A 8 13.63 -0.81 3.31
C LEU A 8 14.03 -1.23 4.72
N ASP A 9 13.40 -0.62 5.72
CA ASP A 9 13.58 -1.01 7.10
C ASP A 9 13.00 -2.41 7.30
N GLN A 10 13.86 -3.38 7.61
CA GLN A 10 13.44 -4.76 7.84
C GLN A 10 12.43 -4.87 9.00
N VAL A 11 12.46 -3.94 9.95
CA VAL A 11 11.48 -3.85 11.04
C VAL A 11 10.09 -3.55 10.47
N ALA A 12 9.98 -2.62 9.54
CA ALA A 12 8.72 -2.26 8.90
C ALA A 12 8.17 -3.41 8.03
N ILE A 13 9.04 -4.15 7.35
CA ILE A 13 8.65 -5.33 6.55
C ILE A 13 8.12 -6.45 7.46
N LYS A 14 8.80 -6.71 8.58
CA LYS A 14 8.36 -7.73 9.55
C LYS A 14 7.00 -7.37 10.15
N ALA A 15 6.84 -6.14 10.64
CA ALA A 15 5.57 -5.67 11.19
C ALA A 15 4.43 -5.73 10.16
N ALA A 16 4.70 -5.36 8.90
CA ALA A 16 3.73 -5.47 7.83
C ALA A 16 3.32 -6.92 7.54
N ARG A 17 4.26 -7.88 7.57
CA ARG A 17 3.97 -9.30 7.43
C ARG A 17 3.14 -9.84 8.59
N ASP A 18 3.46 -9.44 9.82
CA ASP A 18 2.71 -9.87 11.02
C ASP A 18 1.26 -9.40 10.97
N ILE A 19 1.01 -8.15 10.53
CA ILE A 19 -0.35 -7.61 10.34
C ILE A 19 -1.12 -8.39 9.26
N ILE A 20 -0.46 -8.82 8.18
CA ILE A 20 -1.11 -9.56 7.08
C ILE A 20 -1.39 -11.01 7.46
N ALA A 21 -0.47 -11.65 8.19
CA ALA A 21 -0.57 -13.05 8.58
C ALA A 21 -1.64 -13.28 9.66
N ASN A 22 -1.91 -12.28 10.50
CA ASN A 22 -2.86 -12.38 11.62
C ASN A 22 -4.19 -11.68 11.29
N PRO A 23 -5.28 -12.43 11.03
CA PRO A 23 -6.56 -11.84 10.65
C PRO A 23 -7.20 -10.99 11.75
N GLU A 24 -6.97 -11.34 13.02
CA GLU A 24 -7.46 -10.56 14.17
C GLU A 24 -6.76 -9.20 14.28
N GLN A 25 -5.44 -9.18 14.08
CA GLN A 25 -4.66 -7.94 14.05
C GLN A 25 -5.07 -7.10 12.84
N ALA A 26 -5.24 -7.71 11.66
CA ALA A 26 -5.73 -7.03 10.47
C ALA A 26 -7.11 -6.37 10.68
N ALA A 27 -8.02 -7.04 11.39
CA ALA A 27 -9.35 -6.51 11.71
C ALA A 27 -9.28 -5.32 12.68
N ALA A 28 -8.31 -5.30 13.60
CA ALA A 28 -8.12 -4.24 14.58
C ALA A 28 -7.51 -2.95 14.00
N VAL A 29 -6.84 -3.00 12.84
CA VAL A 29 -6.26 -1.82 12.18
C VAL A 29 -7.17 -1.20 11.12
N PRO A 30 -7.13 0.15 10.96
CA PRO A 30 -7.81 0.84 9.88
C PRO A 30 -7.46 0.29 8.50
N ALA A 31 -8.41 0.33 7.57
CA ALA A 31 -8.22 -0.18 6.20
C ALA A 31 -7.03 0.45 5.46
N SER A 32 -6.75 1.74 5.72
CA SER A 32 -5.58 2.44 5.19
C SER A 32 -4.26 1.82 5.64
N VAL A 33 -4.18 1.37 6.90
CA VAL A 33 -2.99 0.74 7.48
C VAL A 33 -2.79 -0.67 6.92
N ARG A 34 -3.86 -1.43 6.71
CA ARG A 34 -3.80 -2.73 6.01
C ARG A 34 -3.27 -2.59 4.59
N LEU A 35 -3.76 -1.60 3.84
CA LEU A 35 -3.26 -1.31 2.50
C LEU A 35 -1.79 -0.87 2.51
N LEU A 36 -1.38 -0.09 3.51
CA LEU A 36 0.02 0.29 3.69
C LEU A 36 0.89 -0.94 3.97
N ALA A 37 0.50 -1.80 4.91
CA ALA A 37 1.21 -3.04 5.23
C ALA A 37 1.38 -3.91 3.98
N PHE A 38 0.33 -4.07 3.17
CA PHE A 38 0.43 -4.79 1.90
C PHE A 38 1.45 -4.17 0.94
N LYS A 39 1.43 -2.84 0.77
CA LYS A 39 2.40 -2.14 -0.09
C LYS A 39 3.84 -2.30 0.42
N VAL A 40 4.05 -2.21 1.73
CA VAL A 40 5.36 -2.40 2.36
C VAL A 40 5.84 -3.84 2.14
N ALA A 41 5.01 -4.84 2.41
CA ALA A 41 5.34 -6.24 2.18
C ALA A 41 5.64 -6.52 0.70
N ALA A 42 4.84 -5.99 -0.22
CA ALA A 42 5.05 -6.13 -1.67
C ALA A 42 6.36 -5.46 -2.15
N SER A 43 6.73 -4.32 -1.56
CA SER A 43 7.97 -3.63 -1.89
C SER A 43 9.23 -4.43 -1.55
N ALA A 44 9.17 -5.29 -0.52
CA ALA A 44 10.26 -6.20 -0.16
C ALA A 44 10.55 -7.26 -1.25
N PHE A 45 9.58 -7.54 -2.12
CA PHE A 45 9.73 -8.47 -3.25
C PHE A 45 10.02 -7.74 -4.58
N GLY A 46 10.30 -6.44 -4.54
CA GLY A 46 10.57 -5.64 -5.74
C GLY A 46 9.32 -5.14 -6.48
N PHE A 47 8.11 -5.34 -5.94
CA PHE A 47 6.89 -4.81 -6.54
C PHE A 47 6.67 -3.36 -6.14
N THR A 48 6.49 -2.50 -7.14
CA THR A 48 6.09 -1.10 -6.92
C THR A 48 4.58 -0.98 -7.10
N VAL A 49 3.83 -0.90 -6.00
CA VAL A 49 2.37 -0.70 -6.05
C VAL A 49 2.05 0.78 -6.17
N ILE A 50 1.84 1.24 -7.41
CA ILE A 50 1.44 2.61 -7.69
C ILE A 50 -0.08 2.72 -7.57
N GLN A 51 -0.55 3.55 -6.63
CA GLN A 51 -1.95 3.96 -6.62
C GLN A 51 -2.19 4.86 -7.83
N ARG A 52 -2.75 4.29 -8.90
CA ARG A 52 -3.20 5.07 -10.05
C ARG A 52 -4.33 5.98 -9.58
N ARG A 53 -4.06 7.28 -9.41
CA ARG A 53 -5.12 8.29 -9.35
C ARG A 53 -5.80 8.29 -10.70
N ARG A 54 -6.98 7.66 -10.79
CA ARG A 54 -7.85 7.87 -11.93
C ARG A 54 -8.30 9.33 -11.85
N PRO A 55 -8.07 10.16 -12.88
CA PRO A 55 -8.71 11.48 -12.91
C PRO A 55 -10.21 11.25 -12.79
N ALA A 56 -10.90 12.05 -11.97
CA ALA A 56 -12.34 12.01 -11.92
C ALA A 56 -12.84 12.26 -13.34
N THR A 57 -13.38 11.24 -13.99
CA THR A 57 -13.98 11.37 -15.31
C THR A 57 -15.14 12.34 -15.15
N GLY A 58 -14.88 13.63 -15.41
CA GLY A 58 -15.91 14.64 -15.51
C GLY A 58 -16.87 14.13 -16.55
N ARG A 59 -18.07 13.72 -16.13
CA ARG A 59 -19.20 13.55 -17.03
C ARG A 59 -19.34 14.90 -17.73
N GLY A 60 -18.85 14.95 -18.97
CA GLY A 60 -19.12 16.03 -19.88
C GLY A 60 -20.62 16.17 -19.96
N ASN A 61 -21.12 17.19 -19.28
CA ASN A 61 -22.45 17.74 -19.38
C ASN A 61 -22.68 18.10 -20.86
N LYS A 62 -23.19 17.17 -21.66
CA LYS A 62 -23.76 17.47 -22.97
C LYS A 62 -25.26 17.68 -22.75
N ARG A 63 -25.58 18.97 -22.62
CA ARG A 63 -26.90 19.51 -22.97
C ARG A 63 -27.18 19.26 -24.44
#